data_AF-A0A9X8DXL4-F1
#
_entry.id   AF-A0A9X8DXL4-F1
#
_cell.length_a   1.000
_cell.length_b   1.000
_cell.length_c   1.000
_cell.angle_alpha   90.00
_cell.angle_beta   90.00
_cell.angle_gamma   90.00
#
_symmetry.space_group_name_H-M   'P 1'
#
loop_
_entity.id
_entity.type
_entity.pdbx_description
1 polymer ?
#
loop_
_entity_poly.entity_id
_entity_poly.type
_entity_poly.pdbx_seq_one_letter_code
_entity_poly.pdbx_strand_id
1 'polypeptide(L)'
;MGVVATAIGTHLTTIFTTPVGQAIAFASVAGYLTYYYVGDITNWSIQDFGFVVAVTAVVLLHRYRLKSYIEHDPAQRILDDVVPVAFIAVTQESREDLDAYEVHGRQASNFKSLNTFGFAIAIEDGTLTKEYQLKHNVNTLPHVYLVGRDDTIFWHGHPLGHFDVS
;
A
#
# COMPACT_ATOMS: atom_id res chain seq x y z
N MET A 1 18.92 34.99 -4.30
CA MET A 1 17.61 34.33 -4.49
C MET A 1 17.59 32.84 -4.07
N GLY A 2 18.67 32.26 -3.51
CA GLY A 2 18.69 30.83 -3.13
C GLY A 2 18.21 30.50 -1.71
N VAL A 3 18.35 31.40 -0.74
CA VAL A 3 18.03 31.10 0.68
C VAL A 3 16.52 31.12 0.96
N VAL A 4 15.77 31.94 0.23
CA VAL A 4 14.30 32.08 0.40
C VAL A 4 13.56 30.85 -0.12
N ALA A 5 14.03 30.24 -1.22
CA ALA A 5 13.41 29.06 -1.82
C ALA A 5 13.58 27.80 -0.95
N THR A 6 14.74 27.63 -0.30
CA THR A 6 15.01 26.48 0.58
C THR A 6 14.15 26.52 1.86
N ALA A 7 13.95 27.70 2.44
CA ALA A 7 13.09 27.86 3.62
C ALA A 7 11.61 27.56 3.30
N ILE A 8 11.09 28.06 2.18
CA ILE A 8 9.69 27.80 1.77
C ILE A 8 9.46 26.30 1.51
N GLY A 9 10.43 25.60 0.90
CA GLY A 9 10.35 24.15 0.66
C GLY A 9 10.35 23.28 1.93
N THR A 10 11.08 23.69 2.97
CA THR A 10 11.06 22.99 4.27
C THR A 10 9.77 23.27 5.05
N HIS A 11 9.24 24.48 5.00
CA HIS A 11 7.96 24.80 5.66
C HIS A 11 6.76 24.09 5.02
N LEU A 12 6.71 23.97 3.69
CA LEU A 12 5.64 23.24 2.99
C LEU A 12 5.65 21.74 3.30
N THR A 13 6.83 21.10 3.36
CA THR A 13 6.94 19.69 3.73
C THR A 13 6.56 19.42 5.19
N THR A 14 6.83 20.37 6.10
CA THR A 14 6.43 20.26 7.52
C THR A 14 4.91 20.34 7.72
N ILE A 15 4.22 21.13 6.88
CA ILE A 15 2.75 21.25 6.90
C ILE A 15 2.10 19.90 6.53
N PHE A 16 2.60 19.20 5.52
CA PHE A 16 2.01 17.92 5.11
C PHE A 16 2.46 16.71 5.92
N THR A 17 3.42 16.85 6.84
CA THR A 17 3.97 15.73 7.62
C THR A 17 3.56 15.75 9.09
N THR A 18 3.07 16.88 9.62
CA THR A 18 2.63 16.99 11.01
C THR A 18 1.10 16.98 11.11
N PRO A 19 0.51 16.36 12.17
CA PRO A 19 -0.94 16.40 12.39
C PRO A 19 -1.52 17.82 12.43
N VAL A 20 -0.78 18.75 13.04
CA VAL A 20 -1.16 20.17 13.13
C VAL A 20 -1.07 20.84 11.76
N GLY A 21 -0.01 20.60 10.99
CA GLY A 21 0.14 21.14 9.65
C GLY A 21 -0.96 20.68 8.69
N GLN A 22 -1.30 19.40 8.71
CA GLN A 22 -2.37 18.86 7.89
C GLN A 22 -3.73 19.45 8.30
N ALA A 23 -4.00 19.57 9.61
CA ALA A 23 -5.22 20.22 10.10
C ALA A 23 -5.33 21.66 9.60
N ILE A 24 -4.23 22.43 9.62
CA ILE A 24 -4.20 23.80 9.08
C ILE A 24 -4.47 23.80 7.57
N ALA A 25 -3.88 22.87 6.81
CA ALA A 25 -4.09 22.78 5.37
C ALA A 25 -5.56 22.47 5.01
N PHE A 26 -6.17 21.46 5.66
CA PHE A 26 -7.56 21.10 5.42
C PHE A 26 -8.55 22.15 5.95
N ALA A 27 -8.25 22.80 7.08
CA ALA A 27 -9.04 23.93 7.57
C ALA A 27 -9.02 25.11 6.59
N SER A 28 -7.87 25.37 5.95
CA SER A 28 -7.72 26.41 4.93
C SER A 28 -8.54 26.10 3.68
N VAL A 29 -8.56 24.84 3.23
CA VAL A 29 -9.41 24.40 2.11
C VAL A 29 -10.89 24.51 2.47
N ALA A 30 -11.29 24.06 3.65
CA ALA A 30 -12.67 24.18 4.13
C ALA A 30 -13.10 25.65 4.18
N GLY A 31 -12.29 26.53 4.77
CA GLY A 31 -12.58 27.96 4.84
C GLY A 31 -12.65 28.62 3.46
N TYR A 32 -11.78 28.24 2.52
CA TYR A 32 -11.84 28.72 1.14
C TYR A 32 -13.13 28.30 0.44
N LEU A 33 -13.55 27.04 0.58
CA LEU A 33 -14.80 26.55 -0.01
C LEU A 33 -16.01 27.29 0.59
N THR A 34 -16.05 27.45 1.91
CA THR A 34 -17.11 28.20 2.58
C THR A 34 -17.16 29.65 2.09
N TYR A 35 -16.01 30.32 1.98
CA TYR A 35 -15.94 31.67 1.42
C TYR A 35 -16.42 31.73 -0.04
N TYR A 36 -16.07 30.74 -0.86
CA TYR A 36 -16.48 30.68 -2.26
C TYR A 36 -18.01 30.54 -2.43
N TYR A 37 -18.67 29.77 -1.56
CA TYR A 37 -20.11 29.50 -1.67
C TYR A 37 -20.99 30.47 -0.87
N VAL A 38 -20.54 30.93 0.29
CA VAL A 38 -21.29 31.81 1.22
C VAL A 38 -20.91 33.29 1.04
N GLY A 39 -19.75 33.55 0.43
CA GLY A 39 -19.18 34.88 0.29
C GLY A 39 -18.38 35.28 1.53
N ASP A 40 -18.28 36.59 1.77
CA ASP A 40 -17.44 37.15 2.81
C ASP A 40 -17.75 36.56 4.20
N ILE A 41 -16.75 36.55 5.08
CA ILE A 41 -16.83 35.98 6.43
C ILE A 41 -17.94 36.64 7.27
N THR A 42 -18.37 37.85 6.92
CA THR A 42 -19.50 38.55 7.53
C THR A 42 -20.85 37.90 7.21
N ASN A 43 -20.94 37.11 6.15
CA ASN A 43 -22.14 36.39 5.73
C ASN A 43 -22.21 34.98 6.32
N TRP A 44 -21.16 34.55 7.02
CA TRP A 44 -21.09 33.21 7.57
C TRP A 44 -22.06 33.07 8.73
N SER A 45 -22.87 32.03 8.66
CA SER A 45 -23.71 31.59 9.77
C SER A 45 -22.87 30.80 10.79
N ILE A 46 -23.44 30.58 11.97
CA ILE A 46 -22.83 29.73 13.01
C ILE A 46 -22.54 28.31 12.49
N GLN A 47 -23.33 27.82 11.52
CA GLN A 47 -23.14 26.50 10.93
C GLN A 47 -21.89 26.44 10.05
N ASP A 48 -21.56 27.53 9.36
CA ASP A 48 -20.38 27.65 8.49
C ASP A 48 -19.08 27.66 9.32
N PHE A 49 -19.08 28.40 10.42
CA PHE A 49 -18.00 28.32 11.42
C PHE A 49 -17.90 26.92 12.03
N GLY A 50 -19.04 26.32 12.36
CA GLY A 50 -19.12 24.95 12.87
C GLY A 50 -18.49 23.93 11.92
N PHE A 51 -18.72 24.07 10.61
CA PHE A 51 -18.14 23.19 9.59
C PHE A 51 -16.61 23.25 9.57
N VAL A 52 -16.02 24.46 9.54
CA VAL A 52 -14.55 24.62 9.51
C VAL A 52 -13.90 24.09 10.79
N VAL A 53 -14.52 24.35 11.94
CA VAL A 53 -14.06 23.81 13.23
C VAL A 53 -14.19 22.28 13.27
N ALA A 54 -15.28 21.72 12.76
CA ALA A 54 -15.48 20.28 12.69
C ALA A 54 -14.45 19.59 11.79
N VAL A 55 -14.13 20.16 10.62
CA VAL A 55 -13.06 19.65 9.75
C VAL A 55 -11.73 19.65 10.49
N THR A 56 -11.40 20.74 11.18
CA THR A 56 -10.16 20.85 11.97
C THR A 56 -10.11 19.79 13.07
N ALA A 57 -11.20 19.63 13.83
CA ALA A 57 -11.30 18.66 14.92
C ALA A 57 -11.23 17.21 14.42
N VAL A 58 -11.88 16.88 13.30
CA VAL A 58 -11.85 15.54 12.69
C VAL A 58 -10.44 15.18 12.24
N VAL A 59 -9.72 16.10 11.58
CA VAL A 59 -8.34 15.85 11.13
C VAL A 59 -7.42 15.63 12.33
N LEU A 60 -7.54 16.47 13.37
CA LEU A 60 -6.75 16.31 14.60
C LEU A 60 -7.08 15.00 15.31
N LEU A 61 -8.36 14.69 15.53
CA LEU A 61 -8.79 13.46 16.20
C LEU A 61 -8.38 12.21 15.42
N HIS A 62 -8.54 12.20 14.10
CA HIS A 62 -8.11 11.08 13.27
C HIS A 62 -6.60 10.84 13.42
N ARG A 63 -5.78 11.89 13.41
CA ARG A 63 -4.33 11.76 13.51
C ARG A 63 -3.82 11.45 14.91
N TYR A 64 -4.42 12.01 15.96
CA TYR A 64 -4.08 11.63 17.34
C TYR A 64 -4.53 10.21 17.67
N ARG A 65 -5.70 9.77 17.17
CA ARG A 65 -6.15 8.39 17.31
C ARG A 65 -5.25 7.42 16.55
N LEU A 66 -4.85 7.74 15.32
CA LEU A 66 -3.85 6.95 14.58
C LEU A 66 -2.53 6.84 15.34
N LYS A 67 -2.03 7.93 15.94
CA LYS A 67 -0.84 7.85 16.82
C LYS A 67 -1.06 6.93 18.02
N SER A 68 -2.22 6.98 18.66
CA SER A 68 -2.51 6.09 19.80
C SER A 68 -2.66 4.61 19.40
N TYR A 69 -3.13 4.31 18.18
CA TYR A 69 -3.20 2.93 17.68
C TYR A 69 -1.79 2.37 17.37
N ILE A 70 -0.93 3.20 16.77
CA ILE A 70 0.45 2.84 16.45
C ILE A 70 1.31 2.64 17.72
N GLU A 71 1.02 3.37 18.79
CA GLU A 71 1.79 3.28 20.05
C GLU A 71 1.36 2.13 20.97
N HIS A 72 0.15 1.58 20.82
CA HIS A 72 -0.38 0.53 21.73
C HIS A 72 -0.27 -0.90 21.18
N ASP A 73 0.11 -1.09 19.92
CA ASP A 73 0.28 -2.42 19.34
C ASP A 73 1.68 -2.59 18.69
N PRO A 74 2.61 -3.35 19.30
CA PRO A 74 3.92 -3.62 18.71
C PRO A 74 3.84 -4.35 17.36
N ALA A 75 2.71 -5.00 17.02
CA ALA A 75 2.49 -5.58 15.69
C ALA A 75 2.27 -4.51 14.60
N GLN A 76 1.75 -3.33 14.96
CA GLN A 76 1.57 -2.22 14.01
C GLN A 76 2.83 -1.40 13.78
N ARG A 77 3.75 -1.32 14.75
CA ARG A 77 5.08 -0.71 14.54
C ARG A 77 5.90 -1.44 13.47
N ILE A 78 5.59 -2.72 13.24
CA ILE A 78 6.17 -3.57 12.22
C ILE A 78 5.60 -3.28 10.80
N LEU A 79 4.44 -2.61 10.71
CA LEU A 79 3.81 -2.19 9.45
C LEU A 79 4.31 -0.82 8.94
N ASP A 80 4.78 0.05 9.84
CA ASP A 80 5.37 1.35 9.49
C ASP A 80 6.85 1.25 9.08
N ASP A 81 7.55 0.22 9.55
CA ASP A 81 8.77 -0.22 8.89
C ASP A 81 8.32 -0.92 7.62
N VAL A 82 8.36 -0.20 6.49
CA VAL A 82 7.99 -0.67 5.16
C VAL A 82 8.87 -1.87 4.81
N VAL A 83 8.55 -3.04 5.34
CA VAL A 83 9.08 -4.30 4.85
C VAL A 83 8.30 -4.54 3.57
N PRO A 84 8.92 -4.37 2.40
CA PRO A 84 8.21 -4.51 1.14
C PRO A 84 7.60 -5.91 1.08
N VAL A 85 6.39 -6.00 0.54
CA VAL A 85 5.81 -7.29 0.14
C VAL A 85 6.82 -7.96 -0.78
N ALA A 86 7.38 -9.09 -0.33
CA ALA A 86 8.31 -9.87 -1.12
C ALA A 86 7.53 -10.75 -2.07
N PHE A 87 7.78 -10.60 -3.37
CA PHE A 87 7.28 -11.53 -4.36
C PHE A 87 8.27 -12.69 -4.47
N ILE A 88 7.74 -13.92 -4.48
CA ILE A 88 8.51 -15.14 -4.73
C ILE A 88 7.66 -16.00 -5.66
N ALA A 89 8.23 -16.42 -6.78
CA ALA A 89 7.64 -17.46 -7.61
C ALA A 89 8.22 -18.80 -7.20
N VAL A 90 7.39 -19.82 -7.15
CA VAL A 90 7.79 -21.19 -6.80
C VAL A 90 7.48 -22.07 -8.00
N THR A 91 8.44 -22.91 -8.40
CA THR A 91 8.33 -23.80 -9.56
C THR A 91 8.84 -25.20 -9.25
N GLN A 92 8.27 -26.20 -9.93
CA GLN A 92 8.73 -27.60 -9.90
C GLN A 92 9.71 -27.91 -11.04
N GLU A 93 10.00 -26.93 -11.89
CA GLU A 93 10.96 -27.07 -12.99
C GLU A 93 12.39 -27.20 -12.45
N SER A 94 13.20 -28.05 -13.09
CA SER A 94 14.61 -28.21 -12.72
C SER A 94 15.43 -26.97 -13.09
N ARG A 95 16.66 -26.88 -12.56
CA ARG A 95 17.58 -25.80 -12.95
C ARG A 95 17.89 -25.88 -14.44
N GLU A 96 18.06 -27.11 -14.94
CA GLU A 96 18.30 -27.41 -16.34
C GLU A 96 17.14 -26.95 -17.23
N ASP A 97 15.89 -27.14 -16.80
CA ASP A 97 14.70 -26.71 -17.55
C ASP A 97 14.57 -25.18 -17.58
N LEU A 98 14.90 -24.50 -16.48
CA LEU A 98 14.93 -23.03 -16.42
C LEU A 98 16.04 -22.45 -17.31
N ASP A 99 17.21 -23.08 -17.35
CA ASP A 99 18.29 -22.68 -18.24
C ASP A 99 17.91 -22.94 -19.72
N ALA A 100 17.24 -24.05 -20.00
CA ALA A 100 16.71 -24.37 -21.32
C ALA A 100 15.62 -23.37 -21.76
N TYR A 101 14.76 -22.92 -20.83
CA TYR A 101 13.78 -21.85 -21.08
C TYR A 101 14.47 -20.55 -21.52
N GLU A 102 15.58 -20.16 -20.90
CA GLU A 102 16.35 -18.97 -21.26
C GLU A 102 16.97 -19.04 -22.67
N VAL A 103 17.25 -20.25 -23.15
CA VAL A 103 17.85 -20.48 -24.48
C VAL A 103 16.76 -20.60 -25.55
N HIS A 104 15.78 -21.49 -25.34
CA HIS A 104 14.76 -21.82 -26.34
C HIS A 104 13.59 -20.84 -26.33
N GLY A 105 13.26 -20.26 -25.18
CA GLY A 105 12.13 -19.36 -25.02
C GLY A 105 12.25 -18.08 -25.85
N ARG A 106 13.48 -17.63 -26.17
CA ARG A 106 13.75 -16.40 -26.95
C ARG A 106 13.08 -16.35 -28.31
N GLN A 107 12.66 -17.50 -28.85
CA GLN A 107 11.95 -17.60 -30.11
C GLN A 107 10.45 -17.25 -30.00
N ALA A 108 9.89 -17.19 -28.78
CA ALA A 108 8.49 -16.85 -28.55
C ALA A 108 8.27 -15.33 -28.48
N SER A 109 7.17 -14.86 -29.06
CA SER A 109 6.81 -13.43 -29.09
C SER A 109 6.50 -12.84 -27.71
N ASN A 110 6.13 -13.68 -26.75
CA ASN A 110 5.84 -13.35 -25.36
C ASN A 110 6.97 -13.74 -24.39
N PHE A 111 8.17 -14.02 -24.91
CA PHE A 111 9.32 -14.36 -24.07
C PHE A 111 9.70 -13.23 -23.14
N LYS A 112 9.98 -13.59 -21.88
CA LYS A 112 10.59 -12.70 -20.91
C LYS A 112 11.66 -13.47 -20.15
N SER A 113 12.88 -12.93 -20.12
CA SER A 113 13.97 -13.55 -19.38
C SER A 113 13.66 -13.56 -17.88
N LEU A 114 14.03 -14.67 -17.22
CA LEU A 114 13.88 -14.90 -15.79
C LEU A 114 14.58 -13.80 -14.97
N ASN A 115 15.68 -13.24 -15.49
CA ASN A 115 16.41 -12.15 -14.85
C ASN A 115 15.69 -10.79 -14.88
N THR A 116 14.60 -10.68 -15.65
CA THR A 116 13.85 -9.44 -15.81
C THR A 116 12.79 -9.30 -14.71
N PHE A 117 12.49 -10.37 -13.99
CA PHE A 117 11.59 -10.32 -12.84
C PHE A 117 12.34 -9.76 -11.63
N GLY A 118 11.76 -8.75 -10.97
CA GLY A 118 12.30 -8.15 -9.74
C GLY A 118 12.07 -9.01 -8.49
N PHE A 119 11.85 -10.32 -8.66
CA PHE A 119 11.48 -11.25 -7.60
C PHE A 119 12.27 -12.56 -7.71
N ALA A 120 12.41 -13.27 -6.61
CA ALA A 120 13.11 -14.55 -6.59
C ALA A 120 12.23 -15.67 -7.17
N ILE A 121 12.86 -16.61 -7.89
CA ILE A 121 12.23 -17.84 -8.36
C ILE A 121 12.87 -18.99 -7.60
N ALA A 122 12.09 -19.67 -6.75
CA ALA A 122 12.50 -20.82 -5.98
C ALA A 122 12.11 -22.12 -6.70
N ILE A 123 13.01 -23.10 -6.66
CA ILE A 123 12.77 -24.45 -7.18
C ILE A 123 12.39 -25.35 -6.00
N GLU A 124 11.34 -26.15 -6.17
CA GLU A 124 10.88 -27.13 -5.19
C GLU A 124 10.65 -28.51 -5.84
N ASP A 125 10.48 -29.53 -5.02
CA ASP A 125 10.33 -30.94 -5.44
C ASP A 125 8.87 -31.40 -5.54
N GLY A 126 7.91 -30.50 -5.36
CA GLY A 126 6.48 -30.76 -5.37
C GLY A 126 5.86 -30.91 -3.98
N THR A 127 6.67 -31.05 -2.93
CA THR A 127 6.17 -31.26 -1.57
C THR A 127 5.45 -30.03 -1.02
N LEU A 128 6.02 -28.84 -1.21
CA LEU A 128 5.47 -27.58 -0.72
C LEU A 128 4.15 -27.26 -1.43
N THR A 129 4.16 -27.33 -2.77
CA THR A 129 2.95 -27.04 -3.56
C THR A 129 1.82 -28.01 -3.21
N LYS A 130 2.13 -29.30 -3.04
CA LYS A 130 1.13 -30.32 -2.70
C LYS A 130 0.54 -30.09 -1.31
N GLU A 131 1.36 -29.74 -0.31
CA GLU A 131 0.88 -29.44 1.04
C GLU A 131 -0.14 -28.29 1.02
N TYR A 132 0.21 -27.19 0.34
CA TYR A 132 -0.68 -26.03 0.20
C TYR A 132 -1.95 -26.37 -0.59
N GLN A 133 -1.83 -27.12 -1.70
CA GLN A 133 -2.97 -27.54 -2.49
C GLN A 133 -3.97 -28.39 -1.70
N LEU A 134 -3.48 -29.39 -0.94
CA LEU A 134 -4.33 -30.24 -0.11
C LEU A 134 -4.99 -29.47 1.03
N LYS A 135 -4.23 -28.58 1.69
CA LYS A 135 -4.74 -27.76 2.80
C LYS A 135 -5.85 -26.80 2.36
N HIS A 136 -5.76 -26.28 1.13
CA HIS A 136 -6.68 -25.26 0.60
C HIS A 136 -7.66 -25.79 -0.45
N ASN A 137 -7.72 -27.11 -0.65
CA ASN A 137 -8.54 -27.78 -1.66
C ASN A 137 -8.37 -27.17 -3.08
N VAL A 138 -7.12 -26.84 -3.43
CA VAL A 138 -6.75 -26.27 -4.73
C VAL A 138 -6.32 -27.40 -5.65
N ASN A 139 -6.91 -27.46 -6.84
CA ASN A 139 -6.60 -28.45 -7.88
C ASN A 139 -6.16 -27.81 -9.20
N THR A 140 -5.89 -26.50 -9.19
CA THR A 140 -5.50 -25.72 -10.37
C THR A 140 -4.18 -24.99 -10.15
N LEU A 141 -3.44 -24.83 -11.23
CA LEU A 141 -2.26 -23.97 -11.32
C LEU A 141 -2.40 -23.09 -12.57
N PRO A 142 -1.87 -21.86 -12.59
CA PRO A 142 -1.13 -21.20 -11.50
C PRO A 142 -2.04 -20.76 -10.34
N HIS A 143 -1.48 -20.64 -9.14
CA HIS A 143 -2.20 -20.21 -7.93
C HIS A 143 -1.31 -19.27 -7.10
N VAL A 144 -1.90 -18.26 -6.47
CA VAL A 144 -1.20 -17.24 -5.67
C VAL A 144 -1.62 -17.38 -4.22
N TYR A 145 -0.67 -17.19 -3.30
CA TYR A 145 -0.89 -17.13 -1.87
C TYR A 145 -0.35 -15.81 -1.32
N LEU A 146 -1.14 -15.13 -0.49
CA LEU A 146 -0.68 -14.03 0.36
C LEU A 146 -0.40 -14.60 1.75
N VAL A 147 0.89 -14.65 2.10
CA VAL A 147 1.36 -15.23 3.36
C VAL A 147 1.83 -14.12 4.29
N GLY A 148 1.35 -14.16 5.54
CA GLY A 148 1.78 -13.29 6.61
C GLY A 148 3.14 -13.65 7.15
N ARG A 149 3.73 -12.73 7.94
CA ARG A 149 5.06 -12.96 8.55
C ARG A 149 5.05 -14.07 9.61
N ASP A 150 3.87 -14.47 10.06
CA ASP A 150 3.60 -15.55 11.00
C ASP A 150 3.21 -16.86 10.29
N ASP A 151 3.50 -16.97 9.00
CA ASP A 151 3.15 -18.09 8.11
C ASP A 151 1.63 -18.31 7.95
N THR A 152 0.80 -17.36 8.38
CA THR A 152 -0.65 -17.42 8.14
C THR A 152 -0.98 -17.08 6.69
N ILE A 153 -1.97 -17.76 6.12
CA ILE A 153 -2.40 -17.48 4.75
C ILE A 153 -3.58 -16.51 4.83
N PHE A 154 -3.34 -15.26 4.44
CA PHE A 154 -4.35 -14.21 4.41
C PHE A 154 -5.32 -14.38 3.24
N TRP A 155 -4.80 -14.80 2.09
CA TRP A 155 -5.60 -14.98 0.89
C TRP A 155 -4.94 -15.99 -0.05
N HIS A 156 -5.73 -16.68 -0.85
CA HIS A 156 -5.23 -17.48 -1.96
C HIS A 156 -6.22 -17.52 -3.12
N GLY A 157 -5.74 -17.60 -4.35
CA GLY A 157 -6.60 -17.61 -5.52
C GLY A 157 -5.86 -17.76 -6.85
N HIS A 158 -6.65 -17.94 -7.91
CA HIS A 158 -6.12 -17.98 -9.26
C HIS A 158 -5.67 -16.57 -9.69
N PRO A 159 -4.45 -16.37 -10.25
CA PRO A 159 -3.93 -15.04 -10.60
C PRO A 159 -4.72 -14.33 -11.70
N LEU A 160 -5.57 -15.07 -12.42
CA LEU A 160 -6.48 -14.54 -13.45
C LEU A 160 -7.96 -14.65 -13.04
N GLY A 161 -8.25 -15.02 -11.78
CA GLY A 161 -9.62 -15.07 -11.26
C GLY A 161 -10.13 -13.67 -10.93
N HIS A 162 -11.45 -13.46 -11.02
CA HIS A 162 -12.08 -12.22 -10.57
C HIS A 162 -11.76 -11.98 -9.10
N PHE A 163 -11.25 -10.78 -8.77
CA PHE A 163 -11.12 -10.29 -7.39
C PHE A 163 -12.54 -10.08 -6.82
N ASP A 164 -13.20 -11.16 -6.41
CA ASP A 164 -14.42 -11.06 -5.62
C ASP A 164 -14.01 -10.74 -4.18
N VAL A 165 -14.07 -9.44 -3.87
CA VAL A 165 -13.99 -8.93 -2.50
C VAL A 165 -15.35 -9.22 -1.87
N SER A 166 -15.39 -10.12 -0.89
CA SER A 166 -16.57 -10.35 -0.03
C SER A 166 -16.87 -9.12 0.82
#